data_AF-A0AAW2VCF1-F1
#
_entry.id   AF-A0AAW2VCF1-F1
#
_cell.length_a   1.000
_cell.length_b   1.000
_cell.length_c   1.000
_cell.angle_alpha   90.00
_cell.angle_beta   90.00
_cell.angle_gamma   90.00
#
_symmetry.space_group_name_H-M   'P 1'
#
loop_
_entity.id
_entity.type
_entity.pdbx_description
1 polymer ?
#
loop_
_entity_poly.entity_id
_entity_poly.type
_entity_poly.pdbx_seq_one_letter_code
_entity_poly.pdbx_strand_id
1 'polypeptide(L)'
;MDLKLLEGNYFLLKFNHIVDHNRVLDGCPWSFEKNFLVLSSIDMNENPQEVSLDYAELHINVHGLPLSKISKVIVVFIGNHLGRFVDVDMDNVGHVWGSHMRIQVSIDVSKPSNVF
;
A
#
# COMPACT_ATOMS: atom_id res chain seq x y z
N MET A 1 -3.47 5.41 -20.53
CA MET A 1 -4.04 4.42 -19.59
C MET A 1 -5.39 4.04 -20.15
N ASP A 2 -5.63 2.74 -20.32
CA ASP A 2 -6.93 2.23 -20.71
C ASP A 2 -7.59 1.58 -19.49
N LEU A 3 -8.90 1.78 -19.34
CA LEU A 3 -9.70 1.19 -18.27
C LEU A 3 -10.71 0.23 -18.89
N LYS A 4 -10.76 -0.99 -18.38
CA LYS A 4 -11.79 -1.97 -18.75
C LYS A 4 -12.57 -2.37 -17.50
N LEU A 5 -13.90 -2.24 -17.57
CA LEU A 5 -14.82 -2.78 -16.58
C LEU A 5 -14.85 -4.30 -16.72
N LEU A 6 -14.70 -5.01 -15.60
CA LEU A 6 -14.96 -6.44 -15.50
C LEU A 6 -16.32 -6.65 -14.81
N GLU A 7 -16.71 -7.90 -14.60
CA GLU A 7 -17.93 -8.20 -13.85
C GLU A 7 -17.79 -7.79 -12.37
N GLY A 8 -18.91 -7.39 -11.76
CA GLY A 8 -18.92 -6.91 -10.37
C GLY A 8 -18.24 -5.55 -10.19
N ASN A 9 -17.46 -5.40 -9.12
CA ASN A 9 -16.72 -4.19 -8.77
C ASN A 9 -15.23 -4.28 -9.15
N TYR A 10 -14.91 -5.04 -10.19
CA TYR A 10 -13.54 -5.25 -10.66
C TYR A 10 -13.22 -4.39 -11.88
N PHE A 11 -12.01 -3.84 -11.90
CA PHE A 11 -11.52 -2.94 -12.94
C PHE A 11 -10.13 -3.38 -13.38
N LEU A 12 -9.89 -3.40 -14.68
CA LEU A 12 -8.56 -3.64 -15.24
C LEU A 12 -7.99 -2.32 -15.77
N LEU A 13 -6.84 -1.91 -15.23
CA LEU A 13 -6.11 -0.74 -15.66
C LEU A 13 -4.90 -1.20 -16.50
N LYS A 14 -4.83 -0.75 -17.74
CA LYS A 14 -3.70 -0.98 -18.62
C LYS A 14 -2.89 0.30 -18.79
N PHE A 15 -1.59 0.21 -18.50
CA PHE A 15 -0.65 1.31 -18.65
C PHE A 15 0.24 1.10 -19.88
N ASN A 16 0.58 2.20 -20.56
CA ASN A 16 1.48 2.16 -21.72
C ASN A 16 2.96 2.11 -21.30
N HIS A 17 3.26 2.61 -20.10
CA HIS A 17 4.61 2.67 -19.55
C HIS A 17 4.62 2.14 -18.12
N ILE A 18 5.66 1.37 -17.79
CA ILE A 18 5.87 0.82 -16.46
C ILE A 18 6.02 1.91 -15.39
N VAL A 19 6.51 3.09 -15.77
CA VAL A 19 6.64 4.24 -14.87
C VAL A 19 5.27 4.72 -14.37
N ASP A 20 4.27 4.78 -15.26
CA ASP A 20 2.91 5.19 -14.87
C ASP A 20 2.24 4.11 -14.01
N HIS A 21 2.47 2.83 -14.35
CA HIS A 21 2.00 1.69 -13.57
C HIS A 21 2.54 1.74 -12.13
N ASN A 22 3.85 1.85 -11.97
CA ASN A 22 4.49 1.89 -10.65
C ASN A 22 4.07 3.14 -9.87
N ARG A 23 3.97 4.29 -10.54
CA ARG A 23 3.46 5.51 -9.90
C ARG A 23 2.05 5.35 -9.32
N VAL A 24 1.18 4.57 -9.98
CA VAL A 24 -0.15 4.26 -9.43
C VAL A 24 -0.05 3.29 -8.26
N LEU A 25 0.75 2.23 -8.34
CA LEU A 25 0.93 1.32 -7.21
C LEU A 25 1.55 2.01 -5.98
N ASP A 26 2.62 2.77 -6.16
CA ASP A 26 3.34 3.48 -5.10
C ASP A 26 2.52 4.65 -4.51
N GLY A 27 1.51 5.11 -5.25
CA GLY A 27 0.62 6.20 -4.86
C GLY A 27 -0.46 5.81 -3.85
N CYS A 28 -0.56 4.53 -3.47
CA CYS A 28 -1.55 4.04 -2.52
C CYS A 28 -1.50 4.79 -1.17
N PRO A 29 -2.65 4.95 -0.49
CA PRO A 29 -3.97 4.44 -0.85
C PRO A 29 -4.71 5.28 -1.91
N TRP A 30 -5.53 4.62 -2.73
CA TRP A 30 -6.45 5.29 -3.65
C TRP A 30 -7.90 5.19 -3.18
N SER A 31 -8.67 6.24 -3.45
CA SER A 31 -10.11 6.24 -3.24
C SER A 31 -10.83 6.85 -4.42
N PHE A 32 -12.02 6.34 -4.70
CA PHE A 32 -12.92 6.85 -5.73
C PHE A 32 -14.35 6.87 -5.18
N GLU A 33 -15.02 8.01 -5.26
CA GLU A 33 -16.39 8.19 -4.76
C GLU A 33 -16.61 7.69 -3.32
N LYS A 34 -15.65 7.96 -2.42
CA LYS A 34 -15.63 7.52 -1.01
C LYS A 34 -15.46 6.01 -0.82
N ASN A 35 -15.17 5.26 -1.88
CA ASN A 35 -14.80 3.85 -1.80
C ASN A 35 -13.27 3.71 -1.86
N PHE A 36 -12.74 2.82 -1.03
CA PHE A 36 -11.33 2.45 -1.05
C PHE A 36 -11.06 1.53 -2.26
N LEU A 37 -9.98 1.79 -3.00
CA LEU A 37 -9.57 0.94 -4.12
C LEU A 37 -8.47 -0.01 -3.67
N VAL A 38 -8.71 -1.31 -3.84
CA VAL A 38 -7.67 -2.34 -3.68
C VAL A 38 -7.03 -2.58 -5.04
N LEU A 39 -5.72 -2.45 -5.10
CA LEU A 39 -4.95 -2.60 -6.34
C LEU A 39 -3.98 -3.77 -6.20
N SER A 40 -3.88 -4.58 -7.25
CA SER A 40 -2.83 -5.59 -7.41
C SER A 40 -2.25 -5.47 -8.82
N SER A 41 -0.94 -5.67 -8.93
CA SER A 41 -0.30 -5.92 -10.23
C SER A 41 -0.78 -7.27 -10.75
N ILE A 42 -0.83 -7.40 -12.08
CA ILE A 42 -1.22 -8.63 -12.78
C ILE A 42 -0.11 -8.98 -13.75
N ASP A 43 0.44 -10.18 -13.63
CA ASP A 43 1.45 -10.68 -14.56
C ASP A 43 0.82 -11.11 -15.89
N MET A 44 1.60 -11.11 -16.97
CA MET A 44 1.09 -11.43 -18.32
C MET A 44 0.45 -12.82 -18.45
N ASN A 45 0.76 -13.74 -17.53
CA ASN A 45 0.28 -15.11 -17.54
C ASN A 45 -0.89 -15.35 -16.56
N GLU A 46 -1.33 -14.33 -15.84
CA GLU A 46 -2.41 -14.43 -14.86
C GLU A 46 -3.77 -14.10 -15.50
N ASN A 47 -4.81 -14.81 -15.05
CA ASN A 47 -6.18 -14.43 -15.35
C ASN A 47 -6.59 -13.27 -14.42
N PRO A 48 -6.94 -12.07 -14.93
CA PRO A 48 -7.32 -10.95 -14.08
C PRO A 48 -8.50 -11.22 -13.14
N GLN A 49 -9.34 -12.21 -13.45
CA GLN A 49 -10.48 -12.58 -12.61
C GLN A 49 -10.10 -13.50 -11.44
N GLU A 50 -8.89 -14.07 -11.44
CA GLU A 50 -8.39 -14.98 -10.41
C GLU A 50 -7.39 -14.30 -9.46
N VAL A 51 -6.99 -13.06 -9.77
CA VAL A 51 -6.09 -12.27 -8.92
C VAL A 51 -6.83 -11.88 -7.63
N SER A 52 -6.27 -12.27 -6.49
CA SER A 52 -6.81 -11.91 -5.18
C SER A 52 -6.64 -10.41 -4.92
N LEU A 53 -7.71 -9.79 -4.43
CA LEU A 53 -7.73 -8.43 -3.89
C LEU A 53 -7.99 -8.43 -2.38
N ASP A 54 -7.47 -9.45 -1.68
CA ASP A 54 -7.67 -9.60 -0.24
C ASP A 54 -6.79 -8.65 0.58
N TYR A 55 -5.75 -8.07 -0.03
CA TYR A 55 -4.80 -7.20 0.66
C TYR A 55 -4.73 -5.82 0.03
N ALA A 56 -4.76 -4.79 0.89
CA ALA A 56 -4.60 -3.40 0.50
C ALA A 56 -3.31 -2.81 1.07
N GLU A 57 -2.52 -2.14 0.23
CA GLU A 57 -1.36 -1.38 0.69
C GLU A 57 -1.75 0.04 1.11
N LEU A 58 -1.29 0.45 2.28
CA LEU A 58 -1.66 1.71 2.94
C LEU A 58 -0.42 2.40 3.49
N HIS A 59 -0.39 3.72 3.36
CA HIS A 59 0.60 4.58 4.00
C HIS A 59 0.05 5.12 5.33
N ILE A 60 0.64 4.69 6.44
CA ILE A 60 0.28 5.14 7.78
C ILE A 60 1.31 6.16 8.25
N ASN A 61 0.84 7.37 8.54
CA ASN A 61 1.66 8.42 9.15
C ASN A 61 1.64 8.28 10.67
N VAL A 62 2.80 8.00 11.25
CA VAL A 62 3.00 7.86 12.69
C VAL A 62 3.59 9.15 13.24
N HIS A 63 2.87 9.77 14.17
CA HIS A 63 3.23 11.04 14.80
C HIS A 63 3.65 10.85 16.26
N GLY A 64 4.38 11.81 16.82
CA GLY A 64 4.69 11.87 18.25
C GLY A 64 5.78 10.91 18.73
N LEU A 65 6.43 10.17 17.83
CA LEU A 65 7.57 9.33 18.19
C LEU A 65 8.89 10.12 18.19
N PRO A 66 9.84 9.80 19.10
CA PRO A 66 11.18 10.38 19.08
C PRO A 66 11.98 9.79 17.92
N LEU A 67 11.83 10.37 16.71
CA LEU A 67 12.40 9.84 15.46
C LEU A 67 13.92 9.60 15.51
N SER A 68 14.65 10.42 16.27
CA SER A 68 16.11 10.26 16.46
C SER A 68 16.52 9.00 17.23
N LYS A 69 15.57 8.29 17.86
CA LYS A 69 15.79 7.06 18.62
C LYS A 69 15.12 5.84 17.99
N ILE A 70 14.45 6.03 16.85
CA ILE A 70 13.79 4.92 16.14
C ILE A 70 14.85 4.19 15.32
N SER A 71 14.87 2.86 15.45
CA SER A 71 15.62 1.98 14.56
C SER A 71 14.66 1.29 13.59
N LYS A 72 15.19 0.80 12.45
CA LYS A 72 14.42 0.00 11.49
C LYS A 72 13.71 -1.19 12.15
N VAL A 73 14.31 -1.80 13.18
CA VAL A 73 13.69 -2.91 13.94
C VAL A 73 12.39 -2.47 14.63
N ILE A 74 12.40 -1.29 15.28
CA ILE A 74 11.21 -0.74 15.94
C ILE A 74 10.12 -0.44 14.91
N VAL A 75 10.50 0.06 13.74
CA VAL A 75 9.52 0.38 12.68
C VAL A 75 8.91 -0.85 12.07
N VAL A 76 9.70 -1.87 11.77
CA VAL A 76 9.20 -3.15 11.29
C VAL A 76 8.25 -3.76 12.33
N PHE A 77 8.57 -3.65 13.63
CA PHE A 77 7.68 -4.09 14.70
C PHE A 77 6.35 -3.32 14.69
N ILE A 78 6.37 -2.00 14.62
CA ILE A 78 5.15 -1.17 14.55
C ILE A 78 4.35 -1.50 13.30
N GLY A 79 5.00 -1.56 12.13
CA GLY A 79 4.35 -1.90 10.86
C GLY A 79 3.69 -3.27 10.90
N ASN A 80 4.39 -4.27 11.45
CA ASN A 80 3.85 -5.62 11.62
C ASN A 80 2.72 -5.73 12.66
N HIS A 81 2.61 -4.75 13.56
CA HIS A 81 1.49 -4.63 14.48
C HIS A 81 0.25 -4.03 13.80
N LEU A 82 0.45 -3.12 12.85
CA LEU A 82 -0.62 -2.45 12.09
C LEU A 82 -1.13 -3.28 10.90
N GLY A 83 -0.26 -4.10 10.31
CA GLY A 83 -0.53 -4.95 9.14
C GLY A 83 0.69 -5.79 8.81
N ARG A 84 0.89 -6.22 7.57
CA ARG A 84 2.19 -6.75 7.11
C ARG A 84 3.08 -5.57 6.71
N PHE A 85 4.23 -5.40 7.36
CA PHE A 85 5.18 -4.35 6.96
C PHE A 85 5.62 -4.53 5.50
N VAL A 86 5.58 -3.44 4.73
CA VAL A 86 6.05 -3.38 3.33
C VAL A 86 7.31 -2.53 3.27
N ASP A 87 7.21 -1.26 3.67
CA ASP A 87 8.33 -0.33 3.60
C ASP A 87 8.21 0.82 4.62
N VAL A 88 9.28 1.60 4.78
CA VAL A 88 9.30 2.86 5.51
C VAL A 88 10.15 3.88 4.77
N ASP A 89 9.68 5.12 4.74
CA ASP A 89 10.47 6.26 4.26
C ASP A 89 11.60 6.59 5.26
N MET A 90 12.75 5.94 5.08
CA MET A 90 14.00 6.16 5.81
C MET A 90 15.17 6.33 4.84
N ASP A 91 16.14 7.16 5.21
CA ASP A 91 17.39 7.26 4.45
C ASP A 91 18.27 5.99 4.58
N ASN A 92 19.33 5.92 3.79
CA ASN A 92 20.27 4.79 3.77
C ASN A 92 20.99 4.54 5.11
N VAL A 93 20.93 5.48 6.05
CA VAL A 93 21.53 5.40 7.38
C VAL A 93 20.47 5.07 8.45
N GLY A 94 19.20 4.95 8.06
CA GLY A 94 18.09 4.60 8.94
C GLY A 94 17.46 5.80 9.65
N HIS A 95 17.73 7.03 9.21
CA HIS A 95 17.06 8.20 9.78
C HIS A 95 15.72 8.45 9.08
N VAL A 96 14.71 8.75 9.89
CA VAL A 96 13.45 9.31 9.42
C VAL A 96 13.58 10.83 9.39
N TRP A 97 13.33 11.44 8.23
CA TRP A 97 13.37 12.89 8.07
C TRP A 97 11.98 13.48 8.31
N GLY A 98 11.91 14.66 8.93
CA GLY A 98 10.64 15.37 9.20
C GLY A 98 10.08 15.17 10.61
N SER A 99 8.79 15.44 10.78
CA SER A 99 8.08 15.40 12.09
C SER A 99 7.21 14.17 12.29
N HIS A 100 7.17 13.29 11.29
CA HIS A 100 6.38 12.06 11.29
C HIS A 100 7.06 11.00 10.44
N MET A 101 6.74 9.75 10.72
CA MET A 101 7.24 8.61 9.96
C MET A 101 6.11 8.04 9.11
N ARG A 102 6.38 7.75 7.83
CA ARG A 102 5.42 7.08 6.96
C ARG A 102 5.81 5.61 6.82
N ILE A 103 4.95 4.73 7.31
CA ILE A 103 5.09 3.27 7.18
C ILE A 103 4.10 2.78 6.13
N GLN A 104 4.57 2.01 5.15
CA GLN A 104 3.73 1.26 4.24
C GLN A 104 3.44 -0.12 4.82
N VAL A 105 2.16 -0.46 4.91
CA VAL A 105 1.69 -1.77 5.38
C VAL A 105 0.69 -2.36 4.41
N SER A 106 0.65 -3.68 4.33
CA SER A 106 -0.36 -4.45 3.61
C SER A 106 -1.36 -5.02 4.61
N ILE A 107 -2.64 -4.66 4.49
CA ILE A 107 -3.72 -5.06 5.41
C ILE A 107 -4.66 -6.01 4.69
N ASP A 108 -5.02 -7.11 5.35
CA ASP A 108 -6.06 -8.03 4.91
C ASP A 108 -7.44 -7.36 5.03
N VAL A 109 -8.03 -6.99 3.90
CA VAL A 109 -9.35 -6.35 3.79
C VAL A 109 -10.49 -7.35 3.64
N SER A 110 -10.20 -8.65 3.52
CA SER A 110 -11.22 -9.72 3.54
C SER A 110 -11.80 -9.92 4.95
N LYS A 111 -11.07 -9.45 5.98
CA LYS A 111 -11.47 -9.54 7.38
C LYS A 111 -11.93 -8.16 7.88
N PRO A 112 -12.97 -8.09 8.73
CA PRO A 112 -13.28 -6.86 9.43
C PRO A 112 -12.06 -6.43 10.25
N SER A 113 -11.55 -5.23 9.99
CA SER A 113 -10.40 -4.69 10.71
C SER A 113 -10.81 -4.27 12.12
N ASN A 114 -10.06 -4.72 13.13
CA ASN A 114 -10.17 -4.22 14.52
C ASN A 114 -9.45 -2.87 14.70
N VAL A 115 -9.06 -2.21 13.62
CA VAL A 115 -8.14 -1.08 13.61
C VAL A 115 -8.75 0.05 12.77
N PHE A 116 -9.73 0.75 13.34
CA PHE A 116 -10.06 2.16 13.13
C PHE A 116 -10.87 2.65 14.34
#